data_AF-A0A522QXY6-F1
#
_entry.id   AF-A0A522QXY6-F1
#
_cell.length_a   1.000
_cell.length_b   1.000
_cell.length_c   1.000
_cell.angle_alpha   90.00
_cell.angle_beta   90.00
_cell.angle_gamma   90.00
#
_symmetry.space_group_name_H-M   'P 1'
#
loop_
_entity.id
_entity.type
_entity.pdbx_description
1 polymer ?
#
loop_
_entity_poly.entity_id
_entity_poly.type
_entity_poly.pdbx_seq_one_letter_code
_entity_poly.pdbx_strand_id
1 'polypeptide(L)'
;MSRRFLFLSVVGALALGGCATIPQPLQGNYAPVALSAAQSGTASATPVRWGGEIIQAEPREQQTCFFVLAEPLDSQARPKPGEESLGRFVACKQGFYDPEVFAKGREITVTGTLSGTVQHKIGQFDYTYPKVEANNIYLWKPRPMYAAAPYPYGPWGPWGGFCDPFWSTWGCGWGGPFFYPPRVIVVPRPAPPPPPKK
;
A
#
# COMPACT_ATOMS: atom_id res chain seq x y z
N MET A 1 36.76 14.11 32.22
CA MET A 1 35.81 13.45 31.28
C MET A 1 36.34 13.59 29.86
N SER A 2 36.72 12.48 29.21
CA SER A 2 37.44 12.54 27.94
C SER A 2 36.52 12.94 26.77
N ARG A 3 36.92 13.97 26.01
CA ARG A 3 36.33 14.36 24.71
C ARG A 3 36.21 13.18 23.73
N ARG A 4 37.04 12.15 23.91
CA ARG A 4 37.04 10.92 23.09
C ARG A 4 35.81 10.04 23.33
N PHE A 5 35.32 9.96 24.56
CA PHE A 5 34.08 9.23 24.87
C PHE A 5 32.84 9.95 24.32
N LEU A 6 32.83 11.29 24.34
CA LEU A 6 31.76 12.10 23.75
C LEU A 6 31.69 11.95 22.22
N PHE A 7 32.84 11.87 21.54
CA PHE A 7 32.91 11.66 20.08
C PHE A 7 32.43 10.27 19.65
N LEU A 8 32.76 9.21 20.40
CA LEU A 8 32.27 7.86 20.09
C LEU A 8 30.74 7.74 20.24
N SER A 9 30.15 8.42 21.22
CA SER A 9 28.69 8.43 21.40
C SER A 9 27.95 9.16 20.28
N VAL A 10 28.52 10.24 19.74
CA VAL A 10 27.93 10.99 18.62
C VAL A 10 27.98 10.18 17.32
N VAL A 11 29.11 9.52 17.01
CA VAL A 11 29.24 8.68 15.81
C VAL A 11 28.35 7.43 15.91
N GLY A 12 28.19 6.85 17.11
CA GLY A 12 27.28 5.72 17.34
C GLY A 12 25.81 6.08 17.15
N ALA A 13 25.39 7.28 17.54
CA ALA A 13 24.01 7.75 17.37
C ALA A 13 23.64 7.99 15.88
N LEU A 14 24.61 8.39 15.04
CA LEU A 14 24.42 8.58 13.60
C LEU A 14 24.32 7.26 12.81
N ALA A 15 24.81 6.14 13.36
CA ALA A 15 24.77 4.84 12.70
C ALA A 15 23.42 4.10 12.83
N LEU A 16 22.50 4.59 13.67
CA LEU A 16 21.17 3.99 13.88
C LEU A 16 20.08 4.57 12.96
N GLY A 17 20.45 5.46 12.03
CA GLY A 17 19.57 5.96 10.98
C GLY A 17 19.33 4.90 9.91
N GLY A 18 18.54 3.88 10.21
CA GLY A 18 17.95 3.01 9.19
C GLY A 18 16.99 3.84 8.35
N CYS A 19 17.52 4.53 7.32
CA CYS A 19 16.69 5.23 6.35
C CYS A 19 15.83 4.18 5.66
N ALA A 20 14.53 4.18 5.98
CA ALA A 20 13.52 3.59 5.13
C ALA A 20 13.74 4.18 3.74
N THR A 21 14.35 3.40 2.84
CA THR A 21 14.87 3.86 1.57
C THR A 21 13.89 3.48 0.45
N ILE A 22 13.44 4.50 -0.27
CA ILE A 22 12.65 4.33 -1.51
C ILE A 22 13.44 3.41 -2.46
N PRO A 23 12.82 2.34 -3.01
CA PRO A 23 13.49 1.45 -3.96
C PRO A 23 14.16 2.21 -5.09
N GLN A 24 15.36 1.79 -5.50
CA GLN A 24 16.15 2.39 -6.59
C GLN A 24 15.31 2.78 -7.84
N PRO A 25 14.42 1.93 -8.39
CA PRO A 25 13.63 2.30 -9.58
C PRO A 25 12.56 3.38 -9.35
N LEU A 26 12.28 3.75 -8.09
CA LEU A 26 11.27 4.73 -7.69
C LEU A 26 11.89 6.05 -7.19
N GLN A 27 13.22 6.11 -7.12
CA GLN A 27 13.95 7.32 -6.76
C GLN A 27 13.83 8.39 -7.85
N GLY A 28 14.08 9.64 -7.48
CA GLY A 28 13.95 10.80 -8.36
C GLY A 28 13.03 11.87 -7.78
N ASN A 29 13.03 13.02 -8.45
CA ASN A 29 12.16 14.15 -8.13
C ASN A 29 10.93 14.12 -9.04
N TYR A 30 9.75 14.09 -8.44
CA TYR A 30 8.47 14.01 -9.16
C TYR A 30 7.56 15.11 -8.64
N ALA A 31 6.95 15.88 -9.55
CA ALA A 31 6.01 16.91 -9.15
C ALA A 31 4.75 16.26 -8.54
N PRO A 32 4.17 16.85 -7.47
CA PRO A 32 2.92 16.39 -6.90
C PRO A 32 1.76 16.78 -7.83
N VAL A 33 1.57 16.03 -8.91
CA VAL A 33 0.47 16.22 -9.85
C VAL A 33 -0.76 15.47 -9.36
N ALA A 34 -1.85 16.20 -9.12
CA ALA A 34 -3.15 15.61 -8.81
C ALA A 34 -3.72 14.87 -10.03
N LEU A 35 -4.36 13.71 -9.80
CA LEU A 35 -4.95 12.93 -10.88
C LEU A 35 -6.04 13.73 -11.63
N SER A 36 -6.85 14.51 -10.93
CA SER A 36 -7.89 15.35 -11.53
C SER A 36 -7.33 16.36 -12.54
N ALA A 37 -6.16 16.95 -12.27
CA ALA A 37 -5.50 17.88 -13.19
C ALA A 37 -4.96 17.17 -14.45
N ALA A 38 -4.56 15.90 -14.32
CA ALA A 38 -4.19 15.08 -15.48
C ALA A 38 -5.42 14.61 -16.28
N GLN A 39 -6.54 14.34 -15.60
CA GLN A 39 -7.82 13.98 -16.24
C GLN A 39 -8.38 15.11 -17.09
N SER A 40 -8.28 16.35 -16.61
CA SER A 40 -8.70 17.55 -17.36
C SER A 40 -7.73 17.95 -18.47
N GLY A 41 -6.57 17.29 -18.59
CA GLY A 41 -5.52 17.63 -19.56
C GLY A 41 -4.67 18.84 -19.17
N THR A 42 -4.91 19.45 -18.02
CA THR A 42 -4.16 20.62 -17.52
C THR A 42 -2.70 20.29 -17.19
N ALA A 43 -2.42 19.03 -16.84
CA ALA A 43 -1.07 18.51 -16.67
C ALA A 43 -0.76 17.45 -17.74
N SER A 44 0.18 17.76 -18.64
CA SER A 44 0.62 16.88 -19.72
C SER A 44 2.15 16.88 -19.82
N ALA A 45 2.75 15.78 -20.28
CA ALA A 45 4.21 15.62 -20.41
C ALA A 45 5.01 15.79 -19.11
N THR A 46 4.35 15.77 -17.94
CA THR A 46 5.01 15.89 -16.63
C THR A 46 5.47 14.53 -16.12
N PRO A 47 6.69 14.41 -15.57
CA PRO A 47 7.12 13.20 -14.86
C PRO A 47 6.33 13.04 -13.56
N VAL A 48 5.78 11.85 -13.35
CA VAL A 48 4.95 11.53 -12.19
C VAL A 48 5.41 10.25 -11.50
N ARG A 49 5.13 10.17 -10.20
CA ARG A 49 5.23 8.95 -9.40
C ARG A 49 3.89 8.70 -8.72
N TRP A 50 3.15 7.75 -9.26
CA TRP A 50 1.84 7.37 -8.76
C TRP A 50 1.85 5.89 -8.39
N GLY A 51 0.91 5.46 -7.58
CA GLY A 51 0.76 4.06 -7.24
C GLY A 51 -0.63 3.77 -6.71
N GLY A 52 -0.86 2.49 -6.46
CA GLY A 52 -2.15 2.01 -6.02
C GLY A 52 -2.29 0.51 -6.21
N GLU A 53 -3.53 0.06 -6.18
CA GLU A 53 -3.91 -1.33 -6.38
C GLU A 53 -4.22 -1.61 -7.86
N ILE A 54 -3.70 -2.71 -8.40
CA ILE A 54 -4.06 -3.18 -9.75
C ILE A 54 -5.53 -3.62 -9.75
N ILE A 55 -6.33 -3.00 -10.61
CA ILE A 55 -7.69 -3.41 -10.94
C ILE A 55 -7.65 -4.49 -12.03
N GLN A 56 -6.81 -4.26 -13.05
CA GLN A 56 -6.67 -5.12 -14.22
C GLN A 56 -5.32 -4.90 -14.91
N ALA A 57 -4.72 -5.97 -15.43
CA ALA A 57 -3.58 -5.91 -16.35
C ALA A 57 -4.04 -6.40 -17.73
N GLU A 58 -3.80 -5.61 -18.77
CA GLU A 58 -4.15 -5.91 -20.15
C GLU A 58 -2.89 -5.94 -21.02
N PRO A 59 -2.35 -7.14 -21.32
CA PRO A 59 -1.34 -7.29 -22.35
C PRO A 59 -1.91 -6.89 -23.72
N ARG A 60 -1.17 -6.10 -24.47
CA ARG A 60 -1.42 -5.74 -25.87
C ARG A 60 -0.23 -6.19 -26.72
N GLU A 61 -0.31 -5.99 -28.04
CA GLU A 61 0.70 -6.49 -28.99
C GLU A 61 2.15 -6.08 -28.64
N GLN A 62 2.38 -4.86 -28.14
CA GLN A 62 3.73 -4.33 -27.89
C GLN A 62 3.96 -3.86 -26.45
N GLN A 63 2.91 -3.81 -25.64
CA GLN A 63 2.94 -3.22 -24.30
C GLN A 63 1.90 -3.86 -23.40
N THR A 64 2.10 -3.76 -22.09
CA THR A 64 1.08 -4.13 -21.10
C THR A 64 0.59 -2.87 -20.41
N CYS A 65 -0.73 -2.69 -20.37
CA CYS A 65 -1.37 -1.58 -19.69
C CYS A 65 -2.00 -2.05 -18.39
N PHE A 66 -1.73 -1.33 -17.31
CA PHE A 66 -2.23 -1.60 -15.97
C PHE A 66 -3.25 -0.53 -15.60
N PHE A 67 -4.46 -0.96 -15.30
CA PHE A 67 -5.51 -0.11 -14.74
C PHE A 67 -5.38 -0.14 -13.22
N VAL A 68 -5.18 1.03 -12.63
CA VAL A 68 -4.79 1.16 -11.22
C VAL A 68 -5.80 2.04 -10.49
N LEU A 69 -6.24 1.58 -9.32
CA LEU A 69 -6.94 2.40 -8.36
C LEU A 69 -5.90 3.22 -7.59
N ALA A 70 -5.87 4.52 -7.81
CA ALA A 70 -4.82 5.38 -7.24
C ALA A 70 -5.01 5.54 -5.73
N GLU A 71 -3.89 5.47 -5.01
CA GLU A 71 -3.81 5.65 -3.57
C GLU A 71 -2.66 6.59 -3.20
N PRO A 72 -2.76 7.29 -2.06
CA PRO A 72 -1.63 8.04 -1.51
C PRO A 72 -0.42 7.13 -1.28
N LEU A 73 0.78 7.66 -1.54
CA LEU A 73 2.03 6.95 -1.31
C LEU A 73 2.60 7.28 0.09
N ASP A 74 3.21 6.31 0.73
CA ASP A 74 3.99 6.51 1.95
C ASP A 74 5.40 7.04 1.65
N SER A 75 6.22 7.20 2.70
CA SER A 75 7.60 7.66 2.59
C SER A 75 8.50 6.73 1.77
N GLN A 76 8.09 5.48 1.54
CA GLN A 76 8.77 4.48 0.71
C GLN A 76 8.26 4.45 -0.73
N ALA A 77 7.38 5.39 -1.07
CA ALA A 77 6.61 5.39 -2.30
C ALA A 77 5.72 4.15 -2.47
N ARG A 78 5.33 3.48 -1.37
CA ARG A 78 4.39 2.36 -1.39
C ARG A 78 2.95 2.87 -1.24
N PRO A 79 1.97 2.34 -1.98
CA PRO A 79 0.57 2.69 -1.82
C PRO A 79 0.06 2.38 -0.40
N LYS A 80 -0.78 3.26 0.14
CA LYS A 80 -1.43 3.09 1.45
C LYS A 80 -2.87 2.60 1.29
N PRO A 81 -3.13 1.29 1.45
CA PRO A 81 -4.48 0.75 1.29
C PRO A 81 -5.41 1.24 2.40
N GLY A 82 -6.65 1.54 2.02
CA GLY A 82 -7.72 1.94 2.95
C GLY A 82 -7.79 3.45 3.24
N GLU A 83 -6.93 4.26 2.64
CA GLU A 83 -7.18 5.70 2.51
C GLU A 83 -8.16 5.97 1.34
N GLU A 84 -8.71 7.17 1.26
CA GLU A 84 -9.61 7.55 0.16
C GLU A 84 -8.88 7.45 -1.19
N SER A 85 -9.51 6.79 -2.17
CA SER A 85 -8.92 6.68 -3.50
C SER A 85 -8.81 8.04 -4.18
N LEU A 86 -7.67 8.29 -4.80
CA LEU A 86 -7.41 9.52 -5.56
C LEU A 86 -7.99 9.49 -6.98
N GLY A 87 -8.74 8.44 -7.33
CA GLY A 87 -9.26 8.18 -8.67
C GLY A 87 -8.59 6.99 -9.34
N ARG A 88 -8.55 6.98 -10.67
CA ARG A 88 -7.96 5.88 -11.44
C ARG A 88 -7.04 6.41 -12.54
N PHE A 89 -5.98 5.67 -12.84
CA PHE A 89 -5.10 5.94 -13.96
C PHE A 89 -4.74 4.65 -14.68
N VAL A 90 -4.24 4.79 -15.90
CA VAL A 90 -3.67 3.69 -16.67
C VAL A 90 -2.18 3.92 -16.85
N ALA A 91 -1.38 2.90 -16.57
CA ALA A 91 0.06 2.91 -16.81
C ALA A 91 0.39 1.87 -17.88
N CYS A 92 0.94 2.31 -19.00
CA CYS A 92 1.36 1.39 -20.06
C CYS A 92 2.87 1.30 -20.11
N LYS A 93 3.41 0.08 -20.19
CA LYS A 93 4.84 -0.17 -20.34
C LYS A 93 5.09 -1.12 -21.49
N GLN A 94 6.11 -0.80 -22.30
CA GLN A 94 6.56 -1.65 -23.40
C GLN A 94 6.95 -3.05 -22.90
N GLY A 95 6.58 -4.06 -23.67
CA GLY A 95 6.80 -5.47 -23.37
C GLY A 95 5.62 -6.17 -22.68
N PHE A 96 5.81 -7.48 -22.50
CA PHE A 96 4.83 -8.36 -21.88
C PHE A 96 5.05 -8.45 -20.37
N TYR A 97 3.97 -8.29 -19.61
CA TYR A 97 3.92 -8.55 -18.18
C TYR A 97 2.81 -9.56 -17.90
N ASP A 98 3.15 -10.61 -17.16
CA ASP A 98 2.22 -11.69 -16.84
C ASP A 98 1.09 -11.20 -15.91
N PRO A 99 -0.19 -11.25 -16.35
CA PRO A 99 -1.33 -10.88 -15.52
C PRO A 99 -1.49 -11.71 -14.25
N GLU A 100 -0.93 -12.93 -14.18
CA GLU A 100 -0.97 -13.76 -12.97
C GLU A 100 0.04 -13.25 -11.91
N VAL A 101 1.18 -12.71 -12.35
CA VAL A 101 2.17 -12.08 -11.45
C VAL A 101 1.69 -10.69 -11.05
N PHE A 102 1.17 -9.92 -12.01
CA PHE A 102 0.58 -8.59 -11.83
C PHE A 102 -0.93 -8.69 -11.66
N ALA A 103 -1.35 -9.63 -10.82
CA ALA A 103 -2.76 -9.90 -10.58
C ALA A 103 -3.49 -8.71 -9.93
N LYS A 104 -4.81 -8.71 -10.10
CA LYS A 104 -5.71 -7.82 -9.39
C LYS A 104 -5.47 -7.88 -7.87
N GLY A 105 -5.54 -6.75 -7.19
CA GLY A 105 -5.28 -6.67 -5.74
C GLY A 105 -3.82 -6.46 -5.37
N ARG A 106 -2.90 -6.51 -6.34
CA ARG A 106 -1.49 -6.28 -6.08
C ARG A 106 -1.17 -4.79 -6.08
N GLU A 107 -0.35 -4.37 -5.13
CA GLU A 107 0.13 -2.99 -5.02
C GLU A 107 1.29 -2.75 -5.99
N ILE A 108 1.19 -1.68 -6.77
CA ILE A 108 2.28 -1.20 -7.62
C ILE A 108 2.57 0.28 -7.44
N THR A 109 3.81 0.65 -7.71
CA THR A 109 4.21 2.05 -7.89
C THR A 109 4.80 2.21 -9.28
N VAL A 110 4.38 3.26 -9.97
CA VAL A 110 4.74 3.57 -11.34
C VAL A 110 5.47 4.91 -11.36
N THR A 111 6.59 4.95 -12.07
CA THR A 111 7.25 6.20 -12.46
C THR A 111 7.23 6.31 -13.98
N GLY A 112 6.95 7.50 -14.49
CA GLY A 112 6.76 7.70 -15.92
C GLY A 112 6.33 9.11 -16.27
N THR A 113 5.89 9.29 -17.50
CA THR A 113 5.49 10.60 -18.03
C THR A 113 4.01 10.58 -18.42
N LEU A 114 3.28 11.63 -18.07
CA LEU A 114 1.88 11.78 -18.49
C LEU A 114 1.76 11.97 -20.00
N SER A 115 0.88 11.19 -20.63
CA SER A 115 0.70 11.07 -22.08
C SER A 115 -0.77 11.22 -22.49
N GLY A 116 -1.45 12.20 -21.90
CA GLY A 116 -2.87 12.47 -22.16
C GLY A 116 -3.80 11.49 -21.43
N THR A 117 -4.89 11.12 -22.10
CA THR A 117 -5.95 10.30 -21.50
C THR A 117 -6.38 9.15 -22.43
N VAL A 118 -6.96 8.11 -21.83
CA VAL A 118 -7.52 6.94 -22.52
C VAL A 118 -8.93 6.73 -22.02
N GLN A 119 -9.87 6.56 -22.95
CA GLN A 119 -11.22 6.13 -22.60
C GLN A 119 -11.24 4.61 -22.43
N HIS A 120 -11.79 4.15 -21.31
CA HIS A 120 -12.01 2.74 -21.05
C HIS A 120 -13.27 2.53 -20.22
N LYS A 121 -13.99 1.44 -20.48
CA LYS A 121 -15.27 1.17 -19.82
C LYS A 121 -15.06 0.60 -18.43
N ILE A 122 -15.83 1.10 -17.47
CA ILE A 122 -16.02 0.50 -16.15
C ILE A 122 -17.45 -0.02 -16.09
N GLY A 123 -17.62 -1.32 -16.31
CA GLY A 123 -18.95 -1.88 -16.56
C GLY A 123 -19.55 -1.27 -17.82
N GLN A 124 -20.59 -0.46 -17.67
CA GLN A 124 -21.25 0.23 -18.79
C GLN A 124 -20.88 1.71 -18.92
N PHE A 125 -20.11 2.26 -17.98
CA PHE A 125 -19.74 3.68 -17.97
C PHE A 125 -18.41 3.92 -18.68
N ASP A 126 -18.36 4.91 -19.57
CA ASP A 126 -17.11 5.36 -20.18
C ASP A 126 -16.34 6.25 -19.21
N TYR A 127 -15.12 5.84 -18.85
CA TYR A 127 -14.27 6.55 -17.91
C TYR A 127 -12.98 7.00 -18.57
N THR A 128 -12.61 8.26 -18.29
CA THR A 128 -11.38 8.88 -18.80
C THR A 128 -10.23 8.68 -17.83
N TYR A 129 -9.33 7.78 -18.19
CA TYR A 129 -8.12 7.48 -17.44
C TYR A 129 -6.98 8.41 -17.88
N PRO A 130 -6.30 9.13 -16.98
CA PRO A 130 -4.98 9.67 -17.27
C PRO A 130 -4.03 8.55 -17.64
N LYS A 131 -3.26 8.75 -18.69
CA LYS A 131 -2.32 7.76 -19.19
C LYS A 131 -0.91 8.13 -18.79
N VAL A 132 -0.21 7.20 -18.16
CA VAL A 132 1.22 7.29 -17.85
C VAL A 132 1.97 6.33 -18.79
N GLU A 133 2.90 6.87 -19.59
CA GLU A 133 3.94 6.05 -20.22
C GLU A 133 4.97 5.69 -19.14
N ALA A 134 4.95 4.44 -18.72
CA ALA A 134 5.69 3.99 -17.55
C ALA A 134 7.15 3.68 -17.91
N ASN A 135 8.07 4.37 -17.24
CA ASN A 135 9.49 4.04 -17.25
C ASN A 135 9.76 2.83 -16.35
N ASN A 136 9.22 2.85 -15.13
CA ASN A 136 9.32 1.76 -14.17
C ASN A 136 7.96 1.39 -13.60
N ILE A 137 7.76 0.09 -13.39
CA ILE A 137 6.63 -0.47 -12.67
C ILE A 137 7.23 -1.35 -11.59
N TYR A 138 7.05 -0.95 -10.34
CA TYR A 138 7.55 -1.66 -9.19
C TYR A 138 6.40 -2.40 -8.51
N LEU A 139 6.50 -3.72 -8.51
CA LEU A 139 5.52 -4.62 -7.88
C LEU A 139 5.91 -4.88 -6.43
N TRP A 140 5.06 -4.48 -5.50
CA TRP A 140 5.31 -4.71 -4.08
C TRP A 140 5.07 -6.18 -3.71
N LYS A 141 5.88 -6.67 -2.77
CA LYS A 141 5.61 -7.95 -2.11
C LYS A 141 4.29 -7.85 -1.33
N PRO A 142 3.48 -8.92 -1.29
CA PRO A 142 2.27 -8.95 -0.48
C PRO A 142 2.56 -8.52 0.96
N ARG A 143 1.67 -7.72 1.55
CA ARG A 143 1.80 -7.37 2.98
C ARG A 143 1.61 -8.64 3.81
N PRO A 144 2.42 -8.87 4.85
CA PRO A 144 2.16 -9.94 5.79
C PRO A 144 0.79 -9.71 6.43
N MET A 145 -0.10 -10.70 6.31
CA MET A 145 -1.34 -10.70 7.07
C MET A 145 -1.00 -11.07 8.50
N TYR A 146 -0.98 -10.07 9.39
CA TYR A 146 -0.92 -10.33 10.82
C TYR A 146 -2.30 -10.84 11.25
N ALA A 147 -2.44 -12.16 11.32
CA ALA A 147 -3.52 -12.74 12.09
C ALA A 147 -3.30 -12.32 13.55
N ALA A 148 -4.18 -11.46 14.07
CA ALA A 148 -4.25 -11.27 15.51
C ALA A 148 -4.65 -12.63 16.09
N ALA A 149 -3.67 -13.39 16.56
CA ALA A 149 -3.97 -14.54 17.40
C ALA A 149 -4.82 -14.01 18.55
N PRO A 150 -5.96 -14.66 18.88
CA PRO A 150 -6.68 -14.35 20.10
C PRO A 150 -5.65 -14.40 21.23
N TYR A 151 -5.46 -13.27 21.90
CA TYR A 151 -4.56 -13.21 23.04
C TYR A 151 -5.01 -14.32 24.01
N PRO A 152 -4.14 -15.29 24.39
CA PRO A 152 -4.58 -16.44 25.20
C PRO A 152 -5.15 -16.02 26.55
N TYR A 153 -4.77 -14.83 27.00
CA TYR A 153 -5.30 -14.19 28.18
C TYR A 153 -6.17 -13.01 27.77
N GLY A 154 -7.38 -12.94 28.33
CA GLY A 154 -8.30 -11.82 28.14
C GLY A 154 -7.71 -10.46 28.52
N PRO A 155 -8.50 -9.37 28.52
CA PRO A 155 -8.03 -7.99 28.70
C PRO A 155 -7.16 -7.71 29.94
N TRP A 156 -7.11 -8.64 30.89
CA TRP A 156 -6.41 -8.55 32.17
C TRP A 156 -5.09 -9.36 32.23
N GLY A 157 -4.65 -9.98 31.12
CA GLY A 157 -3.37 -10.69 31.04
C GLY A 157 -3.25 -11.95 31.91
N PRO A 158 -2.05 -12.56 31.98
CA PRO A 158 -1.79 -13.80 32.75
C PRO A 158 -2.04 -13.72 34.25
N TRP A 159 -2.12 -12.50 34.78
CA TRP A 159 -2.22 -12.19 36.20
C TRP A 159 -3.57 -11.55 36.57
N GLY A 160 -4.53 -11.51 35.64
CA GLY A 160 -5.83 -10.85 35.77
C GLY A 160 -6.84 -11.52 36.72
N GLY A 161 -6.39 -12.40 37.61
CA GLY A 161 -7.23 -13.24 38.46
C GLY A 161 -7.13 -12.97 39.96
N PHE A 162 -6.44 -11.91 40.40
CA PHE A 162 -6.25 -11.62 41.84
C PHE A 162 -6.92 -10.32 42.32
N CYS A 163 -8.01 -9.92 41.69
CA CYS A 163 -8.87 -8.86 42.20
C CYS A 163 -10.02 -9.51 43.01
N ASP A 164 -9.76 -9.69 44.31
CA ASP A 164 -10.73 -10.20 45.27
C ASP A 164 -11.87 -9.18 45.46
N PRO A 165 -13.16 -9.56 45.36
CA PRO A 165 -14.29 -8.62 45.42
C PRO A 165 -14.44 -7.88 46.75
N PHE A 166 -13.74 -8.31 47.82
CA PHE A 166 -13.95 -7.81 49.18
C PHE A 166 -13.05 -6.63 49.59
N TRP A 167 -12.09 -6.22 48.74
CA TRP A 167 -11.10 -5.17 49.05
C TRP A 167 -11.06 -4.02 48.03
N SER A 168 -12.20 -3.69 47.42
CA SER A 168 -12.31 -2.73 46.31
C SER A 168 -12.12 -1.24 46.65
N THR A 169 -11.49 -0.88 47.76
CA THR A 169 -11.35 0.53 48.17
C THR A 169 -9.95 1.10 47.97
N TRP A 170 -8.90 0.28 47.84
CA TRP A 170 -7.54 0.78 47.65
C TRP A 170 -6.70 -0.16 46.77
N GLY A 171 -6.79 0.02 45.45
CA GLY A 171 -5.66 -0.30 44.55
C GLY A 171 -5.87 -1.43 43.54
N CYS A 172 -6.27 -1.05 42.33
CA CYS A 172 -5.70 -1.61 41.11
C CYS A 172 -5.75 -0.49 40.05
N GLY A 173 -4.62 0.22 39.96
CA GLY A 173 -4.46 1.42 39.18
C GLY A 173 -4.16 1.17 37.70
N TRP A 174 -4.63 2.14 36.91
CA TRP A 174 -4.08 2.63 35.65
C TRP A 174 -4.08 1.71 34.42
N GLY A 175 -4.96 2.05 33.47
CA GLY A 175 -4.80 1.70 32.06
C GLY A 175 -6.11 1.32 31.38
N GLY A 176 -7.02 2.27 31.18
CA GLY A 176 -8.22 2.05 30.37
C GLY A 176 -7.85 1.62 28.93
N PRO A 177 -8.54 0.65 28.32
CA PRO A 177 -8.17 0.15 27.01
C PRO A 177 -8.60 1.15 25.92
N PHE A 178 -7.62 1.64 25.17
CA PHE A 178 -7.84 2.29 23.88
C PHE A 178 -8.43 1.25 22.92
N PHE A 179 -9.76 1.29 22.75
CA PHE A 179 -10.48 0.49 21.77
C PHE A 179 -10.10 0.94 20.35
N TYR A 180 -9.20 0.22 19.70
CA TYR A 180 -9.13 0.21 18.24
C TYR A 180 -10.22 -0.75 17.72
N PRO A 181 -11.05 -0.36 16.74
CA PRO A 181 -12.02 -1.27 16.18
C PRO A 181 -11.31 -2.44 15.47
N PRO A 182 -11.74 -3.69 15.66
CA PRO A 182 -11.16 -4.83 14.98
C PRO A 182 -11.39 -4.70 13.47
N ARG A 183 -10.30 -4.77 12.69
CA ARG A 183 -10.39 -4.78 11.23
C ARG A 183 -11.04 -6.10 10.80
N VAL A 184 -12.21 -6.01 10.18
CA VAL A 184 -12.93 -7.15 9.61
C VAL A 184 -12.17 -7.66 8.40
N ILE A 185 -11.71 -8.90 8.46
CA ILE A 185 -11.05 -9.60 7.34
C ILE A 185 -12.13 -10.34 6.55
N VAL A 186 -12.39 -9.93 5.32
CA VAL A 186 -13.22 -10.71 4.39
C VAL A 186 -12.35 -11.83 3.82
N VAL A 187 -12.52 -13.04 4.34
CA VAL A 187 -11.89 -14.24 3.76
C VAL A 187 -12.67 -14.62 2.49
N PRO A 188 -12.04 -14.70 1.30
CA PRO A 188 -12.70 -15.20 0.11
C PRO A 188 -13.22 -16.62 0.35
N ARG A 189 -14.48 -16.86 0.00
CA ARG A 189 -15.11 -18.19 0.14
C ARG A 189 -14.30 -19.20 -0.71
N PRO A 190 -13.95 -20.38 -0.18
CA PRO A 190 -13.27 -21.41 -0.97
C PRO A 190 -14.05 -21.76 -2.24
N ALA A 191 -13.34 -22.04 -3.33
CA ALA A 191 -13.96 -22.44 -4.59
C ALA A 191 -14.76 -23.75 -4.40
N PRO A 192 -15.94 -23.89 -5.05
CA PRO A 192 -16.69 -25.13 -5.00
C PRO A 192 -15.91 -26.28 -5.67
N PRO A 193 -16.09 -27.53 -5.19
CA PRO A 193 -15.40 -28.69 -5.75
C PRO A 193 -15.82 -28.92 -7.22
N PRO A 194 -14.91 -29.50 -8.04
CA PRO A 194 -15.22 -29.81 -9.44
C PRO A 194 -16.33 -30.87 -9.55
N PRO A 195 -17.12 -30.86 -10.64
CA PRO A 195 -18.19 -31.83 -10.85
C PRO A 195 -17.64 -33.26 -11.03
N PRO A 196 -18.42 -34.30 -10.66
CA PRO A 196 -18.00 -35.69 -10.81
C PRO A 196 -17.81 -36.05 -12.29
N LYS A 197 -16.76 -36.83 -12.58
CA LYS A 197 -16.49 -37.37 -13.92
C LYS A 197 -17.57 -38.41 -14.26
N LYS A 198 -18.16 -38.32 -15.45
CA LYS A 198 -19.07 -39.33 -16.01
C LYS A 198 -18.31 -40.57 -16.43
#